data_AF-A0A7J2YN23-F1
#
_entry.id   AF-A0A7J2YN23-F1
#
_cell.length_a   1.000
_cell.length_b   1.000
_cell.length_c   1.000
_cell.angle_alpha   90.00
_cell.angle_beta   90.00
_cell.angle_gamma   90.00
#
_symmetry.space_group_name_H-M   'P 1'
#
loop_
_entity.id
_entity.type
_entity.pdbx_description
1 polymer ?
#
loop_
_entity_poly.entity_id
_entity_poly.type
_entity_poly.pdbx_seq_one_letter_code
_entity_poly.pdbx_strand_id
1 'polypeptide(L)' 'MPSHLECCTKPIVSWIAENLGTGTRVNIMFQYRPEWRAYEIPELRRRLTKDEIERAIQLAKEVRLANFIT' A
#
# COMPACT_ATOMS: atom_id res chain seq x y z
N MET A 1 5.34 1.33 -1.18
CA MET A 1 6.74 1.81 -1.19
C MET A 1 7.11 2.23 0.24
N PRO A 2 8.36 2.06 0.69
CA PRO A 2 8.79 2.46 2.03
C PRO A 2 8.35 3.89 2.34
N SER A 3 7.79 4.17 3.51
CA SER A 3 7.39 5.52 3.94
C SER A 3 6.30 6.23 3.10
N HIS A 4 5.68 5.56 2.12
CA HIS A 4 4.68 6.17 1.22
C HIS A 4 3.23 5.66 1.43
N LEU A 5 2.91 5.15 2.62
CA LEU A 5 1.58 4.60 2.90
C LEU A 5 0.51 5.68 3.06
N GLU A 6 0.79 6.75 3.81
CA GLU A 6 -0.20 7.80 4.09
C GLU A 6 -0.40 8.74 2.89
N CYS A 7 0.66 9.04 2.13
CA CYS A 7 0.58 9.96 1.00
C CYS A 7 0.14 9.30 -0.32
N CYS A 8 0.39 8.01 -0.52
CA CYS A 8 0.04 7.31 -1.77
C CYS A 8 -1.01 6.23 -1.53
N THR A 9 -0.75 5.27 -0.64
CA THR A 9 -1.65 4.12 -0.46
C THR A 9 -3.02 4.55 0.06
N LYS A 10 -3.08 5.34 1.13
CA LYS A 10 -4.35 5.81 1.72
C LYS A 10 -5.28 6.50 0.70
N PRO A 11 -4.86 7.56 -0.02
CA PRO A 11 -5.75 8.23 -0.95
C PRO A 11 -6.19 7.34 -2.12
N ILE A 12 -5.32 6.43 -2.60
CA ILE A 12 -5.69 5.48 -3.66
C ILE A 12 -6.80 4.54 -3.18
N VAL A 13 -6.63 3.96 -1.98
CA VAL A 13 -7.59 2.99 -1.46
C VAL A 13 -8.90 3.69 -1.07
N SER A 14 -8.86 4.91 -0.52
CA SER A 14 -10.04 5.75 -0.30
C SER A 14 -10.77 6.04 -1.61
N TRP A 15 -10.04 6.47 -2.64
CA TRP A 15 -10.62 6.77 -3.95
C TRP A 15 -11.30 5.55 -4.56
N ILE A 16 -10.69 4.36 -4.46
CA ILE A 16 -11.29 3.11 -4.95
C ILE A 16 -12.60 2.83 -4.21
N ALA A 17 -12.59 2.93 -2.87
CA ALA A 17 -13.78 2.68 -2.07
C ALA A 17 -14.92 3.66 -2.39
N GLU A 18 -14.59 4.93 -2.62
CA GLU A 18 -15.56 5.98 -2.94
C GLU A 18 -16.12 5.90 -4.37
N ASN A 19 -15.26 5.59 -5.36
CA ASN A 19 -15.64 5.68 -6.77
C ASN A 19 -16.08 4.34 -7.39
N LEU A 20 -15.48 3.23 -6.95
CA LEU A 20 -15.77 1.89 -7.48
C LEU A 20 -16.60 1.05 -6.50
N GLY A 21 -16.69 1.48 -5.24
CA GLY A 21 -17.43 0.81 -4.18
C GLY A 21 -16.59 -0.19 -3.39
N THR A 22 -17.01 -0.43 -2.15
CA THR A 22 -16.31 -1.26 -1.15
C THR A 22 -16.23 -2.75 -1.51
N GLY A 23 -17.07 -3.22 -2.43
CA GLY A 23 -17.06 -4.59 -2.96
C GLY A 23 -16.01 -4.83 -4.05
N THR A 24 -15.31 -3.79 -4.50
CA THR A 24 -14.27 -3.92 -5.53
C THR A 24 -13.14 -4.81 -5.05
N ARG A 25 -12.75 -5.78 -5.89
CA ARG A 25 -11.65 -6.69 -5.58
C ARG A 25 -10.32 -5.98 -5.80
N VAL A 26 -9.54 -5.80 -4.73
CA VAL A 26 -8.26 -5.09 -4.77
C VAL A 26 -7.14 -6.03 -4.34
N ASN A 27 -6.03 -6.03 -5.06
CA ASN A 27 -4.83 -6.77 -4.68
C ASN A 27 -3.77 -5.80 -4.15
N ILE A 28 -3.45 -5.88 -2.86
CA ILE A 28 -2.46 -5.05 -2.18
C ILE A 28 -1.14 -5.81 -2.14
N MET A 29 -0.30 -5.60 -3.17
CA MET A 29 0.93 -6.36 -3.34
C MET A 29 2.13 -5.71 -2.62
N PHE A 30 2.82 -6.49 -1.79
CA PHE A 30 4.06 -6.08 -1.10
C PHE A 30 5.34 -6.50 -1.85
N GLN A 31 5.32 -6.36 -3.18
CA GLN A 31 6.38 -6.90 -4.06
C GLN A 31 7.53 -5.93 -4.32
N TYR A 32 7.57 -4.77 -3.64
CA TYR A 32 8.64 -3.80 -3.83
C TYR A 32 9.99 -4.37 -3.38
N ARG A 33 10.96 -4.39 -4.31
CA ARG A 33 12.35 -4.78 -4.06
C ARG A 33 13.26 -3.64 -4.51
N PRO A 34 14.17 -3.15 -3.65
CA PRO A 34 15.21 -2.24 -4.11
C PRO A 34 16.12 -3.00 -5.07
N GLU A 35 16.21 -2.52 -6.30
CA GLU A 35 17.09 -3.08 -7.33
C GLU A 35 17.89 -1.95 -8.00
N TRP A 36 19.04 -2.30 -8.57
CA TRP A 36 19.92 -1.35 -9.26
C TRP A 36 20.26 -0.13 -8.38
N ARG A 37 20.10 1.08 -8.90
CA ARG A 37 20.41 2.35 -8.24
C ARG A 37 19.39 2.76 -7.17
N ALA A 38 18.38 1.93 -6.86
CA ALA A 38 17.48 2.20 -5.75
C ALA A 38 18.23 2.34 -4.41
N TYR A 39 19.40 1.70 -4.27
CA TYR A 39 20.26 1.81 -3.09
C TYR A 39 20.91 3.20 -2.93
N GLU A 40 21.05 3.97 -4.01
CA GLU A 40 21.58 5.34 -3.97
C GLU A 40 20.56 6.33 -3.40
N ILE A 41 19.27 5.98 -3.43
CA ILE A 41 18.18 6.84 -2.97
C ILE A 41 17.77 6.40 -1.54
N PRO A 42 17.99 7.23 -0.50
CA PRO A 42 17.74 6.85 0.89
C PRO A 42 16.32 6.36 1.19
N GLU A 43 15.33 6.87 0.45
CA GLU A 43 13.91 6.55 0.59
C GLU A 43 13.54 5.19 -0.05
N LEU A 44 14.29 4.77 -1.07
CA LEU A 44 13.99 3.59 -1.89
C LEU A 44 14.87 2.38 -1.58
N ARG A 45 16.01 2.59 -0.91
CA ARG A 45 17.04 1.56 -0.67
C ARG A 45 16.64 0.35 0.18
N ARG A 46 15.42 0.28 0.71
CA ARG A 46 14.97 -0.78 1.61
C ARG A 46 13.66 -1.42 1.17
N ARG A 47 13.43 -2.64 1.66
CA ARG A 47 12.11 -3.29 1.53
C ARG A 47 11.13 -2.71 2.56
N LEU A 48 9.85 -3.05 2.38
CA LEU A 48 8.83 -2.73 3.37
C LEU A 48 9.10 -3.46 4.69
N THR A 49 8.86 -2.78 5.81
CA THR A 49 8.86 -3.40 7.14
C THR A 49 7.54 -4.12 7.40
N LYS A 50 7.51 -4.97 8.42
CA LYS A 50 6.26 -5.61 8.88
C LYS A 50 5.22 -4.56 9.29
N ASP A 51 5.64 -3.51 10.00
CA ASP A 51 4.75 -2.44 10.45
C ASP A 51 4.12 -1.68 9.26
N GLU A 52 4.88 -1.50 8.17
CA GLU A 52 4.36 -0.87 6.96
C GLU A 52 3.34 -1.76 6.24
N ILE A 53 3.59 -3.06 6.20
CA ILE A 53 2.65 -4.04 5.66
C ILE A 53 1.35 -4.03 6.48
N GLU A 54 1.47 -4.09 7.80
CA GLU A 54 0.32 -4.06 8.71
C GLU A 54 -0.45 -2.73 8.61
N ARG A 55 0.24 -1.60 8.52
CA ARG A 55 -0.39 -0.29 8.33
C ARG A 55 -1.14 -0.21 7.00
N ALA A 56 -0.60 -0.76 5.91
CA ALA A 56 -1.30 -0.81 4.63
C ALA A 56 -2.60 -1.62 4.71
N ILE A 57 -2.57 -2.75 5.41
CA ILE A 57 -3.75 -3.58 5.66
C ILE A 57 -4.77 -2.83 6.50
N GLN A 58 -4.32 -2.10 7.53
CA GLN A 58 -5.20 -1.31 8.39
C GLN A 58 -5.89 -0.19 7.60
N LEU A 59 -5.17 0.50 6.71
CA LEU A 59 -5.75 1.51 5.83
C LEU A 59 -6.87 0.92 4.93
N ALA A 60 -6.66 -0.29 4.39
CA ALA A 60 -7.68 -0.98 3.60
C ALA A 60 -8.93 -1.37 4.43
N LYS A 61 -8.74 -1.70 5.70
CA LYS A 61 -9.85 -1.95 6.64
C LYS A 61 -10.58 -0.66 7.03
N GLU A 62 -9.86 0.42 7.27
CA GLU A 62 -10.41 1.74 7.63
C GLU A 62 -11.40 2.25 6.56
N VAL A 63 -11.08 2.04 5.29
CA VAL A 63 -11.93 2.41 4.13
C VAL A 63 -12.97 1.35 3.76
N ARG A 64 -13.14 0.32 4.59
CA ARG A 64 -14.16 -0.74 4.46
C ARG A 64 -14.10 -1.53 3.16
N LEU A 65 -12.93 -1.69 2.54
CA LEU A 65 -12.81 -2.63 1.42
C LEU A 65 -13.05 -4.05 1.92
N ALA A 66 -14.10 -4.69 1.40
CA ALA A 66 -14.50 -6.03 1.82
C ALA A 66 -13.70 -7.14 1.11
N ASN A 67 -13.23 -6.85 -0.10
CA ASN A 67 -12.67 -7.86 -1.02
C ASN A 67 -11.20 -7.58 -1.36
N PHE A 68 -10.35 -7.32 -0.38
CA PHE A 68 -8.91 -7.18 -0.63
C PHE A 68 -8.13 -8.48 -0.38
N ILE A 69 -7.12 -8.71 -1.21
CA ILE A 69 -6.12 -9.77 -1.06
C ILE A 69 -4.73 -9.15 -0.89
N THR A 70 -3.83 -9.84 -0.20
CA THR A 70 -2.47 -9.39 0.12
C THR A 70 -1.42 -10.36 -0.39
#